data_AF-A0A4S2DMK2-F1
#
_entry.id   AF-A0A4S2DMK2-F1
#
_cell.length_a   1.000
_cell.length_b   1.000
_cell.length_c   1.000
_cell.angle_alpha   90.00
_cell.angle_beta   90.00
_cell.angle_gamma   90.00
#
_symmetry.space_group_name_H-M   'P 1'
#
loop_
_entity.id
_entity.type
_entity.pdbx_description
1 polymer ?
#
loop_
_entity_poly.entity_id
_entity_poly.type
_entity_poly.pdbx_seq_one_letter_code
_entity_poly.pdbx_strand_id
1 'polypeptide(L)'
;MDNVLSAVMEYLPYIIIALVIIILFLSFWKRVPADKAMVITGLRKRVLLGRGGLMIPLLETSSTISLENISMTTDVSEAPAKQGIFVNIVGTAVVKVRNDAENVLKAVEQFSNGGEKNTVNVIRTIVEQILEGKLRGIVSTLTVEQINEDRSSFEQRIEDDIRNELGSMGLMLISYTILKISTQGGYLENRAKPQIAAAKSEADIAEAERKRDTEIKTAVATREGQKAKLESETEIAQSERDKKIKLESFRAEQDKAKANADVAYKLQEAENNALLAEQQASLAEKEAIVVEKKLIAEVKKPADARKYEVEVAAEAHKIQAIREAEAEAEAIRVKAKAEADAKKLQALAEADAIRARGLAEAEAIKAKGLAEAEAKDKLAEAMAKYGEAAIVEMVVNRLPDVMKEVASPLEQIDKLTVIDNGGSQGASKVSKIVTDVAANGFEVLKDLTGIDLSSALKNFVNKDNLNINPSSIINEVSPNLSEKDIRSKANSANNENAIEITNLEEIDD
;
A
#
# COMPACT_ATOMS: atom_id res chain seq x y z
N MET A 1 23.45 115.64 -77.15
CA MET A 1 22.46 115.40 -76.07
C MET A 1 22.59 116.46 -74.95
N ASP A 2 23.04 117.66 -75.31
CA ASP A 2 24.02 118.36 -74.47
C ASP A 2 23.33 119.35 -73.53
N ASN A 3 22.19 119.89 -73.97
CA ASN A 3 21.26 120.67 -73.15
C ASN A 3 20.66 119.87 -71.98
N VAL A 4 20.64 118.53 -72.06
CA VAL A 4 20.21 117.68 -70.93
C VAL A 4 21.39 117.49 -69.96
N LEU A 5 22.61 117.29 -70.48
CA LEU A 5 23.82 117.19 -69.66
C LEU A 5 24.11 118.48 -68.89
N SER A 6 23.98 119.65 -69.53
CA SER A 6 24.24 120.95 -68.88
C SER A 6 23.22 121.24 -67.76
N ALA A 7 21.93 121.03 -68.01
CA ALA A 7 20.90 121.16 -66.99
C ALA A 7 21.12 120.17 -65.83
N VAL A 8 21.47 118.91 -66.10
CA VAL A 8 21.79 117.94 -65.05
C VAL A 8 23.00 118.37 -64.23
N MET A 9 24.04 118.96 -64.84
CA MET A 9 25.21 119.50 -64.13
C MET A 9 24.87 120.70 -63.24
N GLU A 10 23.93 121.56 -63.65
CA GLU A 10 23.47 122.71 -62.85
C GLU A 10 22.63 122.30 -61.63
N TYR A 11 21.77 121.28 -61.78
CA TYR A 11 21.00 120.73 -60.65
C TYR A 11 21.77 119.72 -59.79
N LEU A 12 22.89 119.18 -60.28
CA LEU A 12 23.74 118.20 -59.59
C LEU A 12 24.06 118.55 -58.12
N PRO A 13 24.54 119.76 -57.75
CA PRO A 13 24.81 120.09 -56.35
C PRO A 13 23.55 120.05 -55.47
N TYR A 14 22.39 120.49 -55.98
CA TYR A 14 21.13 120.43 -55.23
C TYR A 14 20.65 118.99 -55.04
N ILE A 15 20.81 118.14 -56.06
CA ILE A 15 20.52 116.70 -55.98
C ILE A 15 21.43 116.02 -54.95
N ILE A 16 22.73 116.35 -54.93
CA ILE A 16 23.69 115.83 -53.95
C ILE A 16 23.33 116.30 -52.53
N ILE A 17 23.00 117.58 -52.33
CA ILE A 17 22.57 118.11 -51.02
C ILE A 17 21.28 117.43 -50.55
N ALA A 18 20.29 117.25 -51.42
CA ALA A 18 19.05 116.53 -51.09
C ALA A 18 19.32 115.06 -50.73
N LEU A 19 20.19 114.38 -51.49
CA LEU A 19 20.60 113.00 -51.21
C LEU A 19 21.33 112.89 -49.86
N VAL A 20 22.23 113.81 -49.56
CA VAL A 20 22.93 113.88 -48.26
C VAL A 20 21.93 114.09 -47.13
N ILE A 21 20.97 115.02 -47.25
CA ILE A 21 19.93 115.26 -46.24
C ILE A 21 19.04 114.01 -46.05
N ILE A 22 18.68 113.31 -47.14
CA ILE A 22 17.92 112.06 -47.08
C ILE A 22 18.72 110.95 -46.37
N ILE A 23 20.02 110.80 -46.67
CA ILE A 23 20.91 109.85 -45.98
C ILE A 23 21.04 110.20 -44.49
N LEU A 24 21.14 111.49 -44.15
CA LEU A 24 21.22 111.97 -42.77
C LEU A 24 19.92 111.67 -42.00
N PHE A 25 18.76 111.89 -42.61
CA PHE A 25 17.45 111.57 -42.05
C PHE A 25 17.21 110.05 -41.90
N LEU A 26 17.62 109.25 -42.89
CA LEU A 26 17.59 107.79 -42.81
C LEU A 26 18.53 107.25 -41.72
N SER A 27 19.72 107.86 -41.56
CA SER A 27 20.66 107.55 -40.48
C SER A 27 20.09 107.82 -39.08
N PHE A 28 19.16 108.78 -38.96
CA PHE A 28 18.47 109.03 -37.70
C PHE A 28 17.39 107.98 -37.37
N TRP A 29 16.90 107.19 -38.34
CA TRP A 29 15.81 106.24 -38.10
C TRP A 29 16.32 104.83 -37.76
N LYS A 30 16.33 104.46 -36.48
CA LYS A 30 16.61 103.08 -36.05
C LYS A 30 15.32 102.27 -35.88
N ARG A 31 15.30 101.07 -36.46
CA ARG A 31 14.24 100.06 -36.24
C ARG A 31 14.71 99.06 -35.18
N VAL A 32 13.89 98.84 -34.16
CA VAL A 32 14.11 97.78 -33.16
C VAL A 32 13.23 96.56 -33.50
N PRO A 33 13.78 95.33 -33.49
CA PRO A 33 12.98 94.09 -33.55
C PRO A 33 12.04 93.93 -32.35
N ALA A 34 11.07 92.99 -32.42
CA ALA A 34 10.09 92.78 -31.35
C ALA A 34 10.68 92.01 -30.15
N ASP A 35 11.69 91.18 -30.42
CA ASP A 35 12.55 90.43 -29.51
C ASP A 35 13.52 91.31 -28.70
N LYS A 36 13.62 92.62 -29.00
CA LYS A 36 14.64 93.50 -28.39
C LYS A 36 14.05 94.82 -27.91
N ALA A 37 14.73 95.41 -26.93
CA ALA A 37 14.54 96.79 -26.54
C ALA A 37 15.79 97.61 -26.82
N MET A 38 15.62 98.85 -27.26
CA MET A 38 16.70 99.81 -27.42
C MET A 38 16.50 100.98 -26.45
N VAL A 39 17.48 101.21 -25.58
CA VAL A 39 17.53 102.37 -24.70
C VAL A 39 18.44 103.41 -25.35
N ILE A 40 17.89 104.60 -25.57
CA ILE A 40 18.63 105.75 -26.09
C ILE A 40 18.92 106.70 -24.92
N THR A 41 20.19 107.08 -24.75
CA THR A 41 20.68 108.00 -23.72
C THR A 41 21.49 109.13 -24.35
N GLY A 42 21.78 110.19 -23.59
CA GLY A 42 22.27 111.47 -24.12
C GLY A 42 21.26 112.58 -23.82
N LEU A 43 20.83 113.33 -24.84
CA LEU A 43 19.86 114.44 -24.72
C LEU A 43 18.62 114.12 -23.86
N ARG A 44 18.03 112.93 -24.03
CA ARG A 44 16.88 112.44 -23.25
C ARG A 44 16.92 110.91 -23.16
N LYS A 45 16.81 110.37 -21.93
CA LYS A 45 16.57 108.92 -21.72
C LYS A 45 15.22 108.54 -22.37
N ARG A 46 15.21 107.57 -23.28
CA ARG A 46 13.97 106.98 -23.84
C ARG A 46 14.17 105.51 -24.21
N VAL A 47 13.09 104.74 -24.19
CA VAL A 47 13.09 103.30 -24.51
C VAL A 47 12.20 103.03 -25.71
N LEU A 48 12.75 102.30 -26.70
CA LEU A 48 12.05 101.80 -27.87
C LEU A 48 11.83 100.29 -27.71
N LEU A 49 10.56 99.90 -27.63
CA LEU A 49 10.10 98.52 -27.46
C LEU A 49 9.36 98.11 -28.75
N GLY A 50 9.90 97.15 -29.50
CA GLY A 50 9.29 96.59 -30.72
C GLY A 50 8.95 97.59 -31.84
N ARG A 51 9.49 98.81 -31.80
CA ARG A 51 9.10 99.93 -32.67
C ARG A 51 10.31 100.69 -33.23
N GLY A 52 10.13 101.32 -34.38
CA GLY A 52 11.09 102.30 -34.89
C GLY A 52 11.09 103.59 -34.07
N GLY A 53 12.20 104.31 -34.09
CA GLY A 53 12.32 105.62 -33.47
C GLY A 53 13.52 106.41 -33.98
N LEU A 54 13.44 107.73 -33.83
CA LEU A 54 14.55 108.62 -34.14
C LEU A 54 15.64 108.53 -33.06
N MET A 55 16.90 108.57 -33.50
CA MET A 55 18.13 108.64 -32.70
C MET A 55 19.06 109.64 -33.39
N ILE A 56 19.65 110.58 -32.65
CA ILE A 56 20.61 111.55 -33.19
C ILE A 56 22.03 111.03 -32.92
N PRO A 57 22.74 110.43 -33.91
CA PRO A 57 23.95 109.63 -33.68
C PRO A 57 25.17 110.42 -33.17
N LEU A 58 25.11 111.76 -33.16
CA LEU A 58 26.15 112.64 -32.64
C LEU A 58 25.90 113.10 -31.19
N LEU A 59 24.65 113.07 -30.71
CA LEU A 59 24.24 113.63 -29.41
C LEU A 59 23.60 112.57 -28.50
N GLU A 60 23.44 111.34 -28.99
CA GLU A 60 22.75 110.26 -28.31
C GLU A 60 23.45 108.92 -28.60
N THR A 61 23.53 108.06 -27.59
CA THR A 61 24.02 106.68 -27.71
C THR A 61 22.86 105.71 -27.57
N SER A 62 22.99 104.52 -28.16
CA SER A 62 21.96 103.47 -28.11
C SER A 62 22.54 102.18 -27.57
N SER A 63 22.00 101.67 -26.47
CA SER A 63 22.20 100.27 -26.07
C SER A 63 20.99 99.42 -26.48
N THR A 64 21.21 98.13 -26.69
CA THR A 64 20.18 97.13 -27.02
C THR A 64 20.29 95.94 -26.08
N ILE A 65 19.15 95.50 -25.55
CA ILE A 65 19.01 94.31 -24.70
C ILE A 65 17.97 93.38 -25.31
N SER A 66 18.21 92.07 -25.24
CA SER A 66 17.22 91.06 -25.64
C SER A 66 16.10 90.97 -24.58
N LEU A 67 14.87 90.75 -25.06
CA LEU A 67 13.67 90.48 -24.26
C LEU A 67 13.31 88.98 -24.25
N GLU A 68 14.16 88.14 -24.84
CA GLU A 68 14.00 86.69 -24.91
C GLU A 68 14.10 86.02 -23.52
N ASN A 69 13.64 84.77 -23.44
CA ASN A 69 13.75 83.95 -22.23
C ASN A 69 15.19 83.44 -22.06
N ILE A 70 15.85 83.85 -20.97
CA ILE A 70 17.16 83.35 -20.55
C ILE A 70 16.95 82.19 -19.58
N SER A 71 17.26 80.98 -20.03
CA SER A 71 17.25 79.77 -19.18
C SER A 71 18.62 79.52 -18.55
N MET A 72 18.62 79.16 -17.26
CA MET A 72 19.82 78.86 -16.48
C MET A 72 19.58 77.75 -15.46
N THR A 73 20.63 77.01 -15.14
CA THR A 73 20.59 75.91 -14.17
C THR A 73 21.45 76.28 -12.98
N THR A 74 20.84 76.28 -11.81
CA THR A 74 21.47 76.54 -10.52
C THR A 74 21.80 75.19 -9.88
N ASP A 75 23.05 74.98 -9.47
CA ASP A 75 23.48 73.80 -8.70
C ASP A 75 24.04 74.25 -7.35
N VAL A 76 23.18 74.22 -6.31
CA VAL A 76 23.62 74.53 -4.95
C VAL A 76 24.09 73.24 -4.30
N SER A 77 25.40 73.07 -4.25
CA SER A 77 26.06 72.07 -3.43
C SER A 77 26.10 72.47 -1.96
N GLU A 78 26.15 71.47 -1.07
CA GLU A 78 26.40 71.59 0.37
C GLU A 78 25.54 72.65 1.09
N ALA A 79 24.25 72.78 0.74
CA ALA A 79 23.33 73.61 1.49
C ALA A 79 22.89 72.87 2.79
N PRO A 80 23.17 73.41 4.00
CA PRO A 80 22.69 72.80 5.22
C PRO A 80 21.17 73.01 5.35
N ALA A 81 20.40 71.92 5.37
CA ALA A 81 18.99 71.96 5.76
C ALA A 81 18.86 72.21 7.28
N LYS A 82 17.63 72.47 7.75
CA LYS A 82 17.33 72.76 9.17
C LYS A 82 17.85 71.74 10.18
N GLN A 83 18.04 70.48 9.80
CA GLN A 83 18.60 69.42 10.65
C GLN A 83 20.14 69.34 10.62
N GLY A 84 20.83 70.21 9.90
CA GLY A 84 22.28 70.12 9.65
C GLY A 84 22.67 69.05 8.61
N ILE A 85 21.71 68.47 7.90
CA ILE A 85 21.97 67.55 6.78
C ILE A 85 22.27 68.38 5.54
N PHE A 86 23.41 68.12 4.89
CA PHE A 86 23.78 68.78 3.64
C PHE A 86 22.99 68.21 2.46
N VAL A 87 22.31 69.10 1.75
CA VAL A 87 21.49 68.83 0.57
C VAL A 87 22.16 69.47 -0.65
N ASN A 88 22.21 68.75 -1.77
CA ASN A 88 22.56 69.31 -3.06
C ASN A 88 21.27 69.47 -3.88
N ILE A 89 21.04 70.64 -4.46
CA ILE A 89 19.81 70.93 -5.20
C ILE A 89 20.16 71.53 -6.56
N VAL A 90 19.71 70.83 -7.61
CA VAL A 90 19.77 71.30 -8.99
C VAL A 90 18.38 71.78 -9.41
N GLY A 91 18.28 73.05 -9.80
CA GLY A 91 17.06 73.65 -10.32
C GLY A 91 17.30 74.43 -11.60
N THR A 92 16.25 74.62 -12.40
CA THR A 92 16.30 75.48 -13.60
C THR A 92 15.38 76.68 -13.40
N ALA A 93 15.92 77.86 -13.66
CA ALA A 93 15.20 79.12 -13.68
C ALA A 93 15.05 79.61 -15.12
N VAL A 94 13.87 80.12 -15.46
CA VAL A 94 13.66 80.87 -16.69
C VAL A 94 13.34 82.31 -16.32
N VAL A 95 14.17 83.24 -16.76
CA VAL A 95 13.99 84.69 -16.53
C VAL A 95 13.95 85.45 -17.85
N LYS A 96 13.36 86.64 -17.85
CA LYS A 96 13.49 87.60 -18.97
C LYS A 96 13.50 89.03 -18.45
N VAL A 97 13.90 89.98 -19.29
CA VAL A 97 13.71 91.41 -19.01
C VAL A 97 12.21 91.74 -19.08
N ARG A 98 11.67 92.46 -18.09
CA ARG A 98 10.26 92.88 -18.12
C ARG A 98 10.05 93.90 -19.23
N ASN A 99 9.12 93.64 -20.15
CA ASN A 99 8.79 94.52 -21.28
C ASN A 99 8.01 95.77 -20.86
N ASP A 100 8.69 96.64 -20.12
CA ASP A 100 8.23 97.95 -19.65
C ASP A 100 9.40 98.95 -19.70
N ALA A 101 9.11 100.24 -19.93
CA ALA A 101 10.12 101.27 -20.15
C ALA A 101 10.99 101.55 -18.90
N GLU A 102 10.43 101.50 -17.70
CA GLU A 102 11.21 101.71 -16.46
C GLU A 102 12.11 100.49 -16.18
N ASN A 103 11.55 99.29 -16.35
CA ASN A 103 12.24 98.04 -16.03
C ASN A 103 13.35 97.72 -17.04
N VAL A 104 13.13 97.96 -18.34
CA VAL A 104 14.19 97.87 -19.36
C VAL A 104 15.32 98.87 -19.09
N LEU A 105 15.01 100.07 -18.58
CA LEU A 105 16.06 101.03 -18.21
C LEU A 105 16.96 100.48 -17.10
N LYS A 106 16.38 99.94 -16.01
CA LYS A 106 17.12 99.31 -14.91
C LYS A 106 18.01 98.15 -15.38
N ALA A 107 17.44 97.25 -16.20
CA ALA A 107 18.17 96.12 -16.75
C ALA A 107 19.33 96.56 -17.66
N VAL A 108 19.17 97.61 -18.47
CA VAL A 108 20.27 98.18 -19.25
C VAL A 108 21.31 98.85 -18.35
N GLU A 109 20.91 99.61 -17.33
CA GLU A 109 21.83 100.30 -16.42
C GLU A 109 22.67 99.33 -15.55
N GLN A 110 22.19 98.10 -15.30
CA GLN A 110 22.96 97.06 -14.60
C GLN A 110 23.74 96.11 -15.51
N PHE A 111 23.15 95.65 -16.63
CA PHE A 111 23.69 94.50 -17.39
C PHE A 111 24.36 94.86 -18.72
N SER A 112 24.22 96.09 -19.22
CA SER A 112 24.65 96.51 -20.57
C SER A 112 26.16 96.73 -20.76
N ASN A 113 27.00 95.77 -20.36
CA ASN A 113 28.45 95.84 -20.53
C ASN A 113 28.92 95.09 -21.78
N GLY A 114 29.38 95.84 -22.79
CA GLY A 114 30.13 95.28 -23.93
C GLY A 114 29.30 94.51 -24.97
N GLY A 115 27.97 94.68 -25.02
CA GLY A 115 27.12 94.18 -26.11
C GLY A 115 26.29 92.93 -25.78
N GLU A 116 25.35 92.60 -26.68
CA GLU A 116 24.21 91.71 -26.41
C GLU A 116 24.57 90.31 -25.86
N LYS A 117 25.51 89.59 -26.48
CA LYS A 117 25.93 88.27 -26.00
C LYS A 117 26.59 88.33 -24.61
N ASN A 118 27.31 89.41 -24.33
CA ASN A 118 27.90 89.65 -23.01
C ASN A 118 26.82 89.98 -21.98
N THR A 119 25.83 90.80 -22.34
CA THR A 119 24.66 91.10 -21.50
C THR A 119 23.92 89.84 -21.06
N VAL A 120 23.66 88.88 -21.95
CA VAL A 120 22.98 87.62 -21.59
C VAL A 120 23.82 86.78 -20.61
N ASN A 121 25.13 86.71 -20.80
CA ASN A 121 26.04 85.99 -19.89
C ASN A 121 26.19 86.69 -18.53
N VAL A 122 26.19 88.03 -18.50
CA VAL A 122 26.25 88.81 -17.26
C VAL A 122 24.95 88.68 -16.46
N ILE A 123 23.78 88.72 -17.13
CA ILE A 123 22.48 88.41 -16.49
C ILE A 123 22.51 87.00 -15.92
N ARG A 124 22.94 86.02 -16.72
CA ARG A 124 23.08 84.61 -16.29
C ARG A 124 23.86 84.50 -14.99
N THR A 125 25.11 84.97 -14.94
CA THR A 125 25.98 84.81 -13.76
C THR A 125 25.46 85.55 -12.52
N ILE A 126 24.91 86.76 -12.68
CA ILE A 126 24.37 87.52 -11.55
C ILE A 126 23.09 86.87 -11.01
N VAL A 127 22.20 86.40 -11.88
CA VAL A 127 20.98 85.71 -11.47
C VAL A 127 21.31 84.34 -10.87
N GLU A 128 22.23 83.57 -11.45
CA GLU A 128 22.72 82.30 -10.87
C GLU A 128 23.20 82.51 -9.41
N GLN A 129 24.03 83.52 -9.13
CA GLN A 129 24.47 83.85 -7.77
C GLN A 129 23.33 84.25 -6.82
N ILE A 130 22.33 84.99 -7.29
CA ILE A 130 21.14 85.35 -6.50
C ILE A 130 20.31 84.10 -6.20
N LEU A 131 20.10 83.23 -7.19
CA LEU A 131 19.38 81.96 -7.05
C LEU A 131 20.09 81.04 -6.05
N GLU A 132 21.42 80.91 -6.12
CA GLU A 132 22.21 80.12 -5.17
C GLU A 132 22.03 80.63 -3.73
N GLY A 133 22.18 81.95 -3.52
CA GLY A 133 22.04 82.57 -2.21
C GLY A 133 20.63 82.44 -1.62
N LYS A 134 19.60 82.70 -2.43
CA LYS A 134 18.19 82.56 -2.03
C LYS A 134 17.82 81.11 -1.73
N LEU A 135 18.19 80.17 -2.61
CA LEU A 135 17.92 78.75 -2.42
C LEU A 135 18.62 78.21 -1.16
N ARG A 136 19.91 78.51 -0.97
CA ARG A 136 20.67 78.13 0.24
C ARG A 136 20.04 78.72 1.51
N GLY A 137 19.56 79.96 1.45
CA GLY A 137 18.81 80.60 2.53
C GLY A 137 17.52 79.83 2.88
N ILE A 138 16.65 79.58 1.90
CA ILE A 138 15.37 78.90 2.11
C ILE A 138 15.56 77.45 2.59
N VAL A 139 16.53 76.71 2.02
CA VAL A 139 16.87 75.33 2.44
C VAL A 139 17.21 75.27 3.93
N SER A 140 17.95 76.25 4.46
CA SER A 140 18.29 76.29 5.89
C SER A 140 17.09 76.40 6.84
N THR A 141 15.93 76.86 6.33
CA THR A 141 14.70 77.01 7.12
C THR A 141 13.79 75.77 7.11
N LEU A 142 14.02 74.82 6.19
CA LEU A 142 13.17 73.67 5.93
C LEU A 142 13.89 72.35 6.23
N THR A 143 13.12 71.28 6.45
CA THR A 143 13.70 69.93 6.56
C THR A 143 13.88 69.27 5.19
N VAL A 144 14.78 68.28 5.12
CA VAL A 144 15.02 67.49 3.91
C VAL A 144 13.74 66.82 3.42
N GLU A 145 12.90 66.36 4.35
CA GLU A 145 11.58 65.79 4.09
C GLU A 145 10.65 66.82 3.46
N GLN A 146 10.51 68.01 4.05
CA GLN A 146 9.64 69.07 3.53
C GLN A 146 10.02 69.49 2.11
N ILE A 147 11.32 69.56 1.81
CA ILE A 147 11.87 69.89 0.49
C ILE A 147 11.51 68.83 -0.57
N ASN A 148 11.32 67.56 -0.17
CA ASN A 148 11.01 66.47 -1.10
C ASN A 148 9.52 66.05 -1.13
N GLU A 149 8.80 66.17 -0.02
CA GLU A 149 7.38 65.81 0.14
C GLU A 149 6.45 66.90 -0.44
N ASP A 150 6.75 68.18 -0.22
CA ASP A 150 5.95 69.32 -0.73
C ASP A 150 6.81 70.26 -1.59
N ARG A 151 7.21 69.73 -2.76
CA ARG A 151 8.04 70.46 -3.74
C ARG A 151 7.36 71.73 -4.25
N SER A 152 6.04 71.73 -4.39
CA SER A 152 5.31 72.88 -4.95
C SER A 152 5.29 74.07 -3.98
N SER A 153 5.11 73.84 -2.67
CA SER A 153 5.26 74.86 -1.63
C SER A 153 6.70 75.37 -1.52
N PHE A 154 7.68 74.50 -1.69
CA PHE A 154 9.10 74.88 -1.76
C PHE A 154 9.39 75.78 -2.97
N GLU A 155 8.98 75.37 -4.17
CA GLU A 155 9.11 76.14 -5.41
C GLU A 155 8.39 77.49 -5.32
N GLN A 156 7.16 77.55 -4.80
CA GLN A 156 6.43 78.81 -4.62
C GLN A 156 7.16 79.78 -3.68
N ARG A 157 7.71 79.28 -2.55
CA ARG A 157 8.50 80.11 -1.62
C ARG A 157 9.77 80.65 -2.26
N ILE A 158 10.43 79.84 -3.08
CA ILE A 158 11.60 80.23 -3.87
C ILE A 158 11.21 81.32 -4.86
N GLU A 159 10.14 81.14 -5.64
CA GLU A 159 9.67 82.18 -6.56
C GLU A 159 9.31 83.48 -5.85
N ASP A 160 8.56 83.44 -4.75
CA ASP A 160 8.10 84.64 -4.04
C ASP A 160 9.27 85.49 -3.51
N ASP A 161 10.33 84.87 -3.01
CA ASP A 161 11.52 85.59 -2.50
C ASP A 161 12.47 86.07 -3.62
N ILE A 162 12.52 85.37 -4.76
CA ILE A 162 13.29 85.78 -5.94
C ILE A 162 12.58 86.89 -6.74
N ARG A 163 11.25 86.84 -6.85
CA ARG A 163 10.45 87.73 -7.72
C ARG A 163 10.58 89.21 -7.31
N ASN A 164 10.79 89.47 -6.02
CA ASN A 164 11.10 90.80 -5.48
C ASN A 164 12.52 91.26 -5.85
N GLU A 165 13.52 90.39 -5.64
CA GLU A 165 14.93 90.67 -5.93
C GLU A 165 15.16 90.98 -7.41
N LEU A 166 14.71 90.08 -8.30
CA LEU A 166 14.81 90.26 -9.75
C LEU A 166 13.95 91.44 -10.26
N GLY A 167 12.82 91.71 -9.60
CA GLY A 167 11.99 92.87 -9.90
C GLY A 167 12.72 94.21 -9.68
N SER A 168 13.61 94.29 -8.69
CA SER A 168 14.45 95.48 -8.48
C SER A 168 15.41 95.73 -9.65
N MET A 169 15.85 94.66 -10.32
CA MET A 169 16.80 94.66 -11.44
C MET A 169 16.12 94.80 -12.82
N GLY A 170 14.79 95.01 -12.86
CA GLY A 170 14.02 95.07 -14.10
C GLY A 170 13.77 93.70 -14.76
N LEU A 171 14.16 92.61 -14.09
CA LEU A 171 13.97 91.24 -14.55
C LEU A 171 12.62 90.67 -14.07
N MET A 172 12.23 89.56 -14.67
CA MET A 172 11.01 88.81 -14.38
C MET A 172 11.35 87.32 -14.39
N LEU A 173 11.15 86.66 -13.25
CA LEU A 173 11.06 85.20 -13.19
C LEU A 173 9.79 84.76 -13.93
N ILE A 174 9.93 83.78 -14.83
CA ILE A 174 8.82 83.14 -15.56
C ILE A 174 8.40 81.87 -14.85
N SER A 175 9.38 81.07 -14.42
CA SER A 175 9.20 79.84 -13.66
C SER A 175 10.51 79.46 -12.97
N TYR A 176 10.41 78.85 -11.79
CA TYR A 176 11.50 78.09 -11.17
C TYR A 176 11.08 76.62 -10.99
N THR A 177 11.97 75.66 -11.25
CA THR A 177 11.65 74.23 -11.15
C THR A 177 12.83 73.41 -10.64
N ILE A 178 12.60 72.52 -9.67
CA ILE A 178 13.59 71.64 -9.08
C ILE A 178 13.76 70.39 -9.96
N LEU A 179 14.93 70.25 -10.60
CA LEU A 179 15.28 69.07 -11.38
C LEU A 179 15.68 67.89 -10.48
N LYS A 180 16.51 68.14 -9.47
CA LYS A 180 17.08 67.09 -8.61
C LYS A 180 17.36 67.59 -7.20
N ILE A 181 17.07 66.73 -6.23
CA ILE A 181 17.48 66.86 -4.83
C ILE A 181 18.32 65.62 -4.52
N SER A 182 19.46 65.77 -3.84
CA SER A 182 20.21 64.65 -3.26
C SER A 182 20.79 65.04 -1.90
N THR A 183 21.21 64.06 -1.11
CA THR A 183 21.74 64.29 0.25
C THR A 183 23.13 63.69 0.42
N GLN A 184 24.00 64.40 1.15
CA GLN A 184 25.30 63.86 1.53
C GLN A 184 25.10 62.62 2.42
N GLY A 185 25.86 61.56 2.17
CA GLY A 185 25.71 60.27 2.87
C GLY A 185 24.45 59.46 2.50
N GLY A 186 23.63 59.92 1.55
CA GLY A 186 22.44 59.20 1.07
C GLY A 186 21.35 59.05 2.13
N TYR A 187 21.04 60.13 2.85
CA TYR A 187 20.05 60.14 3.93
C TYR A 187 18.65 59.71 3.45
N LEU A 188 18.17 60.27 2.32
CA LEU A 188 16.86 59.93 1.76
C LEU A 188 16.79 58.47 1.32
N GLU A 189 17.85 57.98 0.68
CA GLU A 189 18.00 56.62 0.19
C GLU A 189 18.04 55.62 1.36
N ASN A 190 18.76 55.95 2.43
CA ASN A 190 18.81 55.14 3.65
C ASN A 190 17.49 55.16 4.43
N ARG A 191 16.75 56.28 4.42
CA ARG A 191 15.39 56.40 4.98
C ARG A 191 14.36 55.62 4.18
N ALA A 192 14.52 55.52 2.86
CA ALA A 192 13.63 54.74 1.98
C ALA A 192 13.82 53.22 2.10
N LYS A 193 15.06 52.73 2.32
CA LYS A 193 15.37 51.29 2.46
C LYS A 193 14.39 50.48 3.33
N PRO A 194 14.07 50.85 4.59
CA PRO A 194 13.14 50.08 5.40
C PRO A 194 11.70 50.11 4.86
N GLN A 195 11.26 51.19 4.24
CA GLN A 195 9.92 51.28 3.62
C GLN A 195 9.84 50.40 2.36
N ILE A 196 10.87 50.43 1.52
CA ILE A 196 10.99 49.56 0.33
C ILE A 196 11.04 48.08 0.74
N ALA A 197 11.78 47.74 1.80
CA ALA A 197 11.84 46.38 2.33
C ALA A 197 10.49 45.92 2.92
N ALA A 198 9.77 46.80 3.64
CA ALA A 198 8.44 46.50 4.17
C ALA A 198 7.42 46.31 3.04
N ALA A 199 7.32 47.25 2.10
CA ALA A 199 6.41 47.16 0.96
C ALA A 199 6.70 45.94 0.06
N LYS A 200 7.99 45.59 -0.12
CA LYS A 200 8.35 44.33 -0.78
C LYS A 200 7.89 43.11 0.02
N SER A 201 8.16 43.07 1.33
CA SER A 201 7.75 41.94 2.17
C SER A 201 6.22 41.78 2.20
N GLU A 202 5.46 42.87 2.15
CA GLU A 202 4.00 42.86 2.06
C GLU A 202 3.52 42.33 0.70
N ALA A 203 4.17 42.73 -0.40
CA ALA A 203 3.91 42.16 -1.73
C ALA A 203 4.28 40.67 -1.83
N ASP A 204 5.43 40.26 -1.30
CA ASP A 204 5.89 38.87 -1.27
C ASP A 204 4.92 37.98 -0.44
N ILE A 205 4.39 38.49 0.69
CA ILE A 205 3.35 37.83 1.50
C ILE A 205 2.04 37.74 0.71
N ALA A 206 1.57 38.84 0.13
CA ALA A 206 0.32 38.87 -0.63
C ALA A 206 0.36 37.92 -1.84
N GLU A 207 1.50 37.81 -2.53
CA GLU A 207 1.68 36.83 -3.61
C GLU A 207 1.64 35.39 -3.08
N ALA A 208 2.33 35.10 -1.97
CA ALA A 208 2.34 33.77 -1.36
C ALA A 208 0.94 33.33 -0.87
N GLU A 209 0.16 34.25 -0.30
CA GLU A 209 -1.23 33.98 0.09
C GLU A 209 -2.13 33.76 -1.14
N ARG A 210 -2.01 34.60 -2.17
CA ARG A 210 -2.79 34.46 -3.42
C ARG A 210 -2.45 33.17 -4.18
N LYS A 211 -1.19 32.72 -4.15
CA LYS A 211 -0.76 31.40 -4.65
C LYS A 211 -1.40 30.28 -3.84
N ARG A 212 -1.26 30.28 -2.51
CA ARG A 212 -1.87 29.28 -1.61
C ARG A 212 -3.38 29.16 -1.82
N ASP A 213 -4.09 30.28 -1.92
CA ASP A 213 -5.53 30.33 -2.18
C ASP A 213 -5.90 29.72 -3.53
N THR A 214 -5.10 29.97 -4.56
CA THR A 214 -5.28 29.44 -5.91
C THR A 214 -5.02 27.93 -5.95
N GLU A 215 -3.95 27.46 -5.30
CA GLU A 215 -3.64 26.04 -5.14
C GLU A 215 -4.74 25.29 -4.37
N ILE A 216 -5.24 25.83 -3.25
CA ILE A 216 -6.34 25.25 -2.47
C ILE A 216 -7.61 25.14 -3.34
N LYS A 217 -8.00 26.21 -4.04
CA LYS A 217 -9.19 26.20 -4.92
C LYS A 217 -9.04 25.22 -6.08
N THR A 218 -7.85 25.14 -6.67
CA THR A 218 -7.53 24.21 -7.77
C THR A 218 -7.55 22.76 -7.28
N ALA A 219 -6.99 22.47 -6.11
CA ALA A 219 -6.99 21.14 -5.51
C ALA A 219 -8.41 20.70 -5.08
N VAL A 220 -9.24 21.61 -4.58
CA VAL A 220 -10.66 21.34 -4.29
C VAL A 220 -11.43 21.04 -5.57
N ALA A 221 -11.38 21.91 -6.59
CA ALA A 221 -12.06 21.69 -7.86
C ALA A 221 -11.61 20.40 -8.57
N THR A 222 -10.31 20.07 -8.50
CA THR A 222 -9.75 18.83 -9.04
C THR A 222 -10.29 17.60 -8.28
N ARG A 223 -10.35 17.66 -6.95
CA ARG A 223 -10.90 16.58 -6.11
C ARG A 223 -12.40 16.38 -6.36
N GLU A 224 -13.16 17.45 -6.51
CA GLU A 224 -14.60 17.41 -6.81
C GLU A 224 -14.86 16.84 -8.20
N GLY A 225 -14.11 17.28 -9.23
CA GLY A 225 -14.18 16.71 -10.57
C GLY A 225 -13.78 15.23 -10.63
N GLN A 226 -12.72 14.84 -9.91
CA GLN A 226 -12.34 13.43 -9.78
C GLN A 226 -13.40 12.59 -9.05
N LYS A 227 -14.00 13.13 -7.97
CA LYS A 227 -15.09 12.46 -7.25
C LYS A 227 -16.30 12.24 -8.16
N ALA A 228 -16.79 13.28 -8.82
CA ALA A 228 -17.93 13.18 -9.73
C ALA A 228 -17.67 12.20 -10.89
N LYS A 229 -16.44 12.16 -11.41
CA LYS A 229 -16.01 11.18 -12.41
C LYS A 229 -16.03 9.75 -11.86
N LEU A 230 -15.47 9.50 -10.68
CA LEU A 230 -15.46 8.17 -10.05
C LEU A 230 -16.87 7.68 -9.68
N GLU A 231 -17.77 8.58 -9.25
CA GLU A 231 -19.18 8.28 -9.02
C GLU A 231 -19.87 7.87 -10.33
N SER A 232 -19.63 8.62 -11.42
CA SER A 232 -20.14 8.29 -12.77
C SER A 232 -19.61 6.94 -13.30
N GLU A 233 -18.30 6.70 -13.17
CA GLU A 233 -17.67 5.42 -13.58
C GLU A 233 -18.19 4.24 -12.76
N THR A 234 -18.50 4.46 -11.48
CA THR A 234 -19.11 3.45 -10.60
C THR A 234 -20.55 3.13 -11.01
N GLU A 235 -21.37 4.13 -11.33
CA GLU A 235 -22.75 3.94 -11.79
C GLU A 235 -22.80 3.23 -13.16
N ILE A 236 -21.88 3.57 -14.07
CA ILE A 236 -21.71 2.85 -15.34
C ILE A 236 -21.32 1.39 -15.10
N ALA A 237 -20.31 1.12 -14.25
CA ALA A 237 -19.87 -0.24 -13.95
C ALA A 237 -20.96 -1.09 -13.26
N GLN A 238 -21.78 -0.49 -12.40
CA GLN A 238 -22.97 -1.13 -11.83
C GLN A 238 -24.01 -1.44 -12.91
N SER A 239 -24.30 -0.47 -13.79
CA SER A 239 -25.25 -0.64 -14.89
C SER A 239 -24.83 -1.73 -15.88
N GLU A 240 -23.53 -1.83 -16.20
CA GLU A 240 -22.98 -2.91 -17.03
C GLU A 240 -23.03 -4.27 -16.34
N ARG A 241 -22.72 -4.32 -15.03
CA ARG A 241 -22.83 -5.54 -14.22
C ARG A 241 -24.26 -6.05 -14.18
N ASP A 242 -25.23 -5.18 -13.93
CA ASP A 242 -26.65 -5.55 -13.84
C ASP A 242 -27.22 -5.96 -15.20
N LYS A 243 -26.82 -5.26 -16.27
CA LYS A 243 -27.12 -5.66 -17.66
C LYS A 243 -26.57 -7.05 -17.97
N LYS A 244 -25.33 -7.37 -17.53
CA LYS A 244 -24.72 -8.68 -17.71
C LYS A 244 -25.43 -9.75 -16.88
N ILE A 245 -25.74 -9.50 -15.60
CA ILE A 245 -26.48 -10.43 -14.74
C ILE A 245 -27.85 -10.76 -15.36
N LYS A 246 -28.59 -9.75 -15.84
CA LYS A 246 -29.88 -9.95 -16.54
C LYS A 246 -29.72 -10.74 -17.84
N LEU A 247 -28.66 -10.51 -18.62
CA LEU A 247 -28.38 -11.26 -19.84
C LEU A 247 -28.08 -12.74 -19.55
N GLU A 248 -27.24 -13.04 -18.55
CA GLU A 248 -26.92 -14.42 -18.19
C GLU A 248 -28.11 -15.12 -17.51
N SER A 249 -28.98 -14.41 -16.77
CA SER A 249 -30.22 -15.01 -16.25
C SER A 249 -31.22 -15.34 -17.37
N PHE A 250 -31.39 -14.46 -18.37
CA PHE A 250 -32.23 -14.76 -19.54
C PHE A 250 -31.65 -15.89 -20.42
N ARG A 251 -30.33 -16.08 -20.43
CA ARG A 251 -29.68 -17.24 -21.05
C ARG A 251 -29.96 -18.52 -20.26
N ALA A 252 -29.71 -18.52 -18.96
CA ALA A 252 -30.00 -19.68 -18.10
C ALA A 252 -31.49 -20.10 -18.14
N GLU A 253 -32.40 -19.14 -18.26
CA GLU A 253 -33.83 -19.40 -18.43
C GLU A 253 -34.16 -19.97 -19.82
N GLN A 254 -33.57 -19.46 -20.90
CA GLN A 254 -33.68 -20.04 -22.25
C GLN A 254 -33.07 -21.46 -22.33
N ASP A 255 -31.87 -21.67 -21.77
CA ASP A 255 -31.20 -22.96 -21.75
C ASP A 255 -31.99 -23.98 -20.93
N LYS A 256 -32.61 -23.57 -19.82
CA LYS A 256 -33.53 -24.41 -19.04
C LYS A 256 -34.82 -24.72 -19.82
N ALA A 257 -35.42 -23.74 -20.49
CA ALA A 257 -36.61 -23.96 -21.31
C ALA A 257 -36.32 -24.90 -22.49
N LYS A 258 -35.14 -24.74 -23.12
CA LYS A 258 -34.67 -25.62 -24.19
C LYS A 258 -34.35 -27.02 -23.69
N ALA A 259 -33.63 -27.17 -22.57
CA ALA A 259 -33.36 -28.48 -21.97
C ALA A 259 -34.65 -29.21 -21.58
N ASN A 260 -35.66 -28.51 -21.07
CA ASN A 260 -36.98 -29.08 -20.81
C ASN A 260 -37.66 -29.55 -22.11
N ALA A 261 -37.57 -28.79 -23.21
CA ALA A 261 -38.11 -29.18 -24.51
C ALA A 261 -37.35 -30.39 -25.11
N ASP A 262 -36.02 -30.41 -25.04
CA ASP A 262 -35.17 -31.52 -25.48
C ASP A 262 -35.45 -32.81 -24.67
N VAL A 263 -35.71 -32.68 -23.36
CA VAL A 263 -36.13 -33.80 -22.49
C VAL A 263 -37.53 -34.29 -22.83
N ALA A 264 -38.50 -33.38 -23.04
CA ALA A 264 -39.86 -33.75 -23.42
C ALA A 264 -39.90 -34.47 -24.77
N TYR A 265 -39.12 -34.01 -25.75
CA TYR A 265 -38.99 -34.66 -27.06
C TYR A 265 -38.41 -36.08 -26.93
N LYS A 266 -37.31 -36.24 -26.16
CA LYS A 266 -36.70 -37.56 -25.92
C LYS A 266 -37.59 -38.51 -25.12
N LEU A 267 -38.39 -37.99 -24.19
CA LEU A 267 -39.37 -38.79 -23.46
C LEU A 267 -40.45 -39.30 -24.42
N GLN A 268 -40.97 -38.43 -25.30
CA GLN A 268 -41.96 -38.83 -26.30
C GLN A 268 -41.42 -39.87 -27.29
N GLU A 269 -40.15 -39.76 -27.68
CA GLU A 269 -39.45 -40.76 -28.49
C GLU A 269 -39.28 -42.10 -27.74
N ALA A 270 -38.91 -42.06 -26.46
CA ALA A 270 -38.77 -43.25 -25.62
C ALA A 270 -40.12 -43.95 -25.36
N GLU A 271 -41.20 -43.21 -25.11
CA GLU A 271 -42.55 -43.74 -24.95
C GLU A 271 -43.04 -44.46 -26.21
N ASN A 272 -42.85 -43.85 -27.39
CA ASN A 272 -43.19 -44.48 -28.67
C ASN A 272 -42.38 -45.77 -28.90
N ASN A 273 -41.08 -45.78 -28.59
CA ASN A 273 -40.24 -46.96 -28.71
C ASN A 273 -40.62 -48.07 -27.70
N ALA A 274 -41.01 -47.71 -26.48
CA ALA A 274 -41.48 -48.66 -25.47
C ALA A 274 -42.81 -49.32 -25.89
N LEU A 275 -43.76 -48.54 -26.42
CA LEU A 275 -45.04 -49.03 -26.93
C LEU A 275 -44.85 -50.03 -28.10
N LEU A 276 -43.88 -49.78 -28.99
CA LEU A 276 -43.52 -50.70 -30.06
C LEU A 276 -42.89 -52.00 -29.52
N ALA A 277 -42.05 -51.91 -28.49
CA ALA A 277 -41.43 -53.08 -27.86
C ALA A 277 -42.47 -53.95 -27.13
N GLU A 278 -43.45 -53.36 -26.44
CA GLU A 278 -44.55 -54.07 -25.79
C GLU A 278 -45.40 -54.85 -26.81
N GLN A 279 -45.72 -54.23 -27.94
CA GLN A 279 -46.46 -54.89 -29.04
C GLN A 279 -45.67 -56.09 -29.61
N GLN A 280 -44.35 -55.99 -29.73
CA GLN A 280 -43.49 -57.10 -30.17
C GLN A 280 -43.42 -58.22 -29.13
N ALA A 281 -43.28 -57.90 -27.84
CA ALA A 281 -43.28 -58.89 -26.76
C ALA A 281 -44.59 -59.69 -26.71
N SER A 282 -45.74 -59.00 -26.84
CA SER A 282 -47.06 -59.63 -26.85
C SER A 282 -47.27 -60.56 -28.06
N LEU A 283 -46.52 -60.41 -29.16
CA LEU A 283 -46.53 -61.37 -30.27
C LEU A 283 -45.71 -62.63 -29.92
N ALA A 284 -44.49 -62.46 -29.41
CA ALA A 284 -43.57 -63.56 -29.09
C ALA A 284 -44.14 -64.55 -28.05
N GLU A 285 -44.82 -64.07 -27.00
CA GLU A 285 -45.47 -64.94 -25.99
C GLU A 285 -46.51 -65.89 -26.61
N LYS A 286 -47.28 -65.40 -27.60
CA LYS A 286 -48.33 -66.18 -28.26
C LYS A 286 -47.74 -67.31 -29.11
N GLU A 287 -46.56 -67.12 -29.68
CA GLU A 287 -45.85 -68.15 -30.45
C GLU A 287 -45.26 -69.23 -29.53
N ALA A 288 -44.68 -68.86 -28.39
CA ALA A 288 -44.11 -69.81 -27.42
C ALA A 288 -45.14 -70.84 -26.91
N ILE A 289 -46.37 -70.39 -26.60
CA ILE A 289 -47.48 -71.23 -26.11
C ILE A 289 -47.92 -72.28 -27.17
N VAL A 290 -47.67 -72.05 -28.46
CA VAL A 290 -47.97 -73.00 -29.55
C VAL A 290 -46.90 -74.11 -29.64
N VAL A 291 -45.66 -73.84 -29.22
CA VAL A 291 -44.56 -74.81 -29.22
C VAL A 291 -44.72 -75.81 -28.06
N GLU A 292 -44.95 -75.31 -26.84
CA GLU A 292 -45.06 -76.14 -25.64
C GLU A 292 -46.11 -77.25 -25.78
N LYS A 293 -47.29 -76.90 -26.32
CA LYS A 293 -48.42 -77.83 -26.52
C LYS A 293 -48.14 -78.98 -27.48
N LYS A 294 -47.12 -78.88 -28.34
CA LYS A 294 -46.71 -79.99 -29.23
C LYS A 294 -45.85 -81.01 -28.49
N LEU A 295 -44.91 -80.54 -27.65
CA LEU A 295 -43.90 -81.37 -27.00
C LEU A 295 -44.51 -82.40 -26.01
N ILE A 296 -45.61 -82.03 -25.35
CA ILE A 296 -46.28 -82.84 -24.31
C ILE A 296 -46.90 -84.12 -24.88
N ALA A 297 -47.27 -84.16 -26.17
CA ALA A 297 -47.97 -85.29 -26.78
C ALA A 297 -47.06 -86.48 -27.12
N GLU A 298 -45.77 -86.24 -27.38
CA GLU A 298 -44.88 -87.21 -28.02
C GLU A 298 -44.09 -88.05 -26.99
N VAL A 299 -43.68 -87.45 -25.88
CA VAL A 299 -42.72 -88.05 -24.93
C VAL A 299 -43.35 -89.03 -23.93
N LYS A 300 -44.64 -88.87 -23.59
CA LYS A 300 -45.19 -89.53 -22.38
C LYS A 300 -45.49 -91.03 -22.51
N LYS A 301 -45.92 -91.51 -23.69
CA LYS A 301 -46.36 -92.91 -23.88
C LYS A 301 -45.24 -93.97 -23.77
N PRO A 302 -43.99 -93.76 -24.22
CA PRO A 302 -42.92 -94.76 -24.11
C PRO A 302 -42.21 -94.83 -22.74
N ALA A 303 -42.66 -94.04 -21.75
CA ALA A 303 -42.03 -93.96 -20.44
C ALA A 303 -42.61 -94.99 -19.44
N ASP A 304 -43.93 -94.99 -19.26
CA ASP A 304 -44.60 -95.72 -18.18
C ASP A 304 -44.40 -97.25 -18.26
N ALA A 305 -44.33 -97.81 -19.48
CA ALA A 305 -44.15 -99.25 -19.70
C ALA A 305 -42.85 -99.81 -19.09
N ARG A 306 -41.75 -99.03 -19.11
CA ARG A 306 -40.44 -99.47 -18.60
C ARG A 306 -40.31 -99.41 -17.08
N LYS A 307 -41.26 -98.80 -16.37
CA LYS A 307 -41.22 -98.67 -14.91
C LYS A 307 -41.72 -99.95 -14.20
N TYR A 308 -42.69 -100.64 -14.79
CA TYR A 308 -43.36 -101.78 -14.18
C TYR A 308 -42.49 -103.05 -14.11
N GLU A 309 -41.67 -103.31 -15.14
CA GLU A 309 -40.79 -104.49 -15.19
C GLU A 309 -39.69 -104.45 -14.11
N VAL A 310 -39.18 -103.26 -13.80
CA VAL A 310 -38.08 -103.06 -12.83
C VAL A 310 -38.55 -103.25 -11.39
N GLU A 311 -39.77 -102.83 -11.05
CA GLU A 311 -40.32 -102.93 -9.70
C GLU A 311 -40.58 -104.38 -9.26
N VAL A 312 -41.03 -105.24 -10.19
CA VAL A 312 -41.30 -106.66 -9.90
C VAL A 312 -40.00 -107.47 -9.67
N ALA A 313 -38.94 -107.18 -10.42
CA ALA A 313 -37.66 -107.87 -10.27
C ALA A 313 -36.95 -107.55 -8.95
N ALA A 314 -37.09 -106.32 -8.44
CA ALA A 314 -36.42 -105.86 -7.22
C ALA A 314 -36.98 -106.52 -5.93
N GLU A 315 -38.30 -106.69 -5.82
CA GLU A 315 -38.92 -107.18 -4.58
C GLU A 315 -38.64 -108.69 -4.35
N ALA A 316 -38.47 -109.47 -5.43
CA ALA A 316 -38.14 -110.89 -5.34
C ALA A 316 -36.78 -111.16 -4.66
N HIS A 317 -35.73 -110.44 -5.06
CA HIS A 317 -34.39 -110.58 -4.46
C HIS A 317 -34.36 -110.17 -2.98
N LYS A 318 -35.15 -109.17 -2.61
CA LYS A 318 -35.22 -108.63 -1.24
C LYS A 318 -35.85 -109.62 -0.25
N ILE A 319 -36.86 -110.38 -0.69
CA ILE A 319 -37.54 -111.39 0.16
C ILE A 319 -36.65 -112.61 0.43
N GLN A 320 -35.81 -113.00 -0.53
CA GLN A 320 -34.91 -114.15 -0.36
C GLN A 320 -33.80 -113.86 0.67
N ALA A 321 -33.12 -112.72 0.55
CA ALA A 321 -32.02 -112.34 1.44
C ALA A 321 -32.43 -112.17 2.93
N ILE A 322 -33.67 -111.74 3.19
CA ILE A 322 -34.16 -111.57 4.57
C ILE A 322 -34.33 -112.93 5.28
N ARG A 323 -34.86 -113.95 4.59
CA ARG A 323 -35.16 -115.25 5.20
C ARG A 323 -33.93 -116.08 5.54
N GLU A 324 -32.83 -115.92 4.80
CA GLU A 324 -31.56 -116.58 5.12
C GLU A 324 -30.92 -115.94 6.36
N ALA A 325 -30.94 -114.61 6.46
CA ALA A 325 -30.42 -113.88 7.63
C ALA A 325 -31.20 -114.16 8.94
N GLU A 326 -32.53 -114.27 8.87
CA GLU A 326 -33.37 -114.62 10.03
C GLU A 326 -33.09 -116.04 10.56
N ALA A 327 -32.79 -116.99 9.68
CA ALA A 327 -32.51 -118.38 10.04
C ALA A 327 -31.19 -118.54 10.81
N GLU A 328 -30.13 -117.85 10.38
CA GLU A 328 -28.83 -117.86 11.08
C GLU A 328 -28.90 -117.16 12.44
N ALA A 329 -29.63 -116.03 12.53
CA ALA A 329 -29.75 -115.24 13.75
C ALA A 329 -30.37 -116.04 14.91
N GLU A 330 -31.49 -116.75 14.68
CA GLU A 330 -32.15 -117.50 15.76
C GLU A 330 -31.37 -118.78 16.12
N ALA A 331 -30.68 -119.41 15.16
CA ALA A 331 -29.80 -120.56 15.44
C ALA A 331 -28.64 -120.21 16.38
N ILE A 332 -28.05 -119.02 16.22
CA ILE A 332 -27.04 -118.48 17.14
C ILE A 332 -27.66 -118.15 18.51
N ARG A 333 -28.85 -117.52 18.53
CA ARG A 333 -29.53 -117.11 19.76
C ARG A 333 -29.96 -118.28 20.65
N VAL A 334 -30.36 -119.41 20.05
CA VAL A 334 -30.72 -120.64 20.79
C VAL A 334 -29.50 -121.30 21.41
N LYS A 335 -28.37 -121.40 20.68
CA LYS A 335 -27.11 -121.92 21.24
C LYS A 335 -26.59 -121.06 22.40
N ALA A 336 -26.57 -119.74 22.22
CA ALA A 336 -26.11 -118.81 23.26
C ALA A 336 -26.90 -118.90 24.57
N LYS A 337 -28.22 -119.18 24.51
CA LYS A 337 -29.03 -119.45 25.71
C LYS A 337 -28.69 -120.79 26.37
N ALA A 338 -28.57 -121.86 25.59
CA ALA A 338 -28.24 -123.18 26.12
C ALA A 338 -26.90 -123.19 26.88
N GLU A 339 -25.87 -122.51 26.35
CA GLU A 339 -24.57 -122.38 27.00
C GLU A 339 -24.60 -121.49 28.26
N ALA A 340 -25.44 -120.45 28.28
CA ALA A 340 -25.59 -119.56 29.42
C ALA A 340 -26.27 -120.25 30.62
N ASP A 341 -27.33 -121.02 30.37
CA ASP A 341 -28.04 -121.75 31.43
C ASP A 341 -27.26 -122.99 31.90
N ALA A 342 -26.51 -123.66 31.02
CA ALA A 342 -25.56 -124.71 31.41
C ALA A 342 -24.48 -124.18 32.36
N LYS A 343 -23.86 -123.02 32.07
CA LYS A 343 -22.87 -122.38 32.95
C LYS A 343 -23.45 -121.96 34.30
N LYS A 344 -24.70 -121.47 34.35
CA LYS A 344 -25.37 -121.17 35.64
C LYS A 344 -25.57 -122.43 36.48
N LEU A 345 -25.98 -123.54 35.86
CA LEU A 345 -26.24 -124.79 36.57
C LEU A 345 -24.93 -125.40 37.11
N GLN A 346 -23.84 -125.33 36.34
CA GLN A 346 -22.51 -125.74 36.81
C GLN A 346 -22.00 -124.83 37.94
N ALA A 347 -22.09 -123.51 37.82
CA ALA A 347 -21.64 -122.58 38.86
C ALA A 347 -22.39 -122.75 40.20
N LEU A 348 -23.68 -123.08 40.17
CA LEU A 348 -24.46 -123.43 41.37
C LEU A 348 -24.02 -124.77 41.97
N ALA A 349 -23.84 -125.80 41.15
CA ALA A 349 -23.35 -127.11 41.60
C ALA A 349 -21.93 -127.03 42.20
N GLU A 350 -21.05 -126.22 41.62
CA GLU A 350 -19.71 -125.97 42.16
C GLU A 350 -19.74 -125.14 43.44
N ALA A 351 -20.61 -124.13 43.56
CA ALA A 351 -20.79 -123.37 44.79
C ALA A 351 -21.26 -124.24 45.97
N ASP A 352 -22.20 -125.16 45.73
CA ASP A 352 -22.68 -126.09 46.76
C ASP A 352 -21.66 -127.21 47.05
N ALA A 353 -20.92 -127.69 46.04
CA ALA A 353 -19.81 -128.62 46.24
C ALA A 353 -18.65 -127.99 47.02
N ILE A 354 -18.35 -126.71 46.80
CA ILE A 354 -17.35 -125.96 47.57
C ILE A 354 -17.84 -125.74 49.01
N ARG A 355 -19.14 -125.46 49.23
CA ARG A 355 -19.69 -125.34 50.60
C ARG A 355 -19.65 -126.68 51.35
N ALA A 356 -19.93 -127.79 50.66
CA ALA A 356 -19.81 -129.14 51.23
C ALA A 356 -18.36 -129.53 51.53
N ARG A 357 -17.41 -129.27 50.61
CA ARG A 357 -15.97 -129.48 50.85
C ARG A 357 -15.46 -128.59 51.98
N GLY A 358 -15.83 -127.31 52.03
CA GLY A 358 -15.41 -126.39 53.07
C GLY A 358 -15.87 -126.80 54.48
N LEU A 359 -17.05 -127.43 54.60
CA LEU A 359 -17.50 -128.03 55.86
C LEU A 359 -16.70 -129.29 56.21
N ALA A 360 -16.51 -130.20 55.26
CA ALA A 360 -15.71 -131.42 55.47
C ALA A 360 -14.23 -131.12 55.76
N GLU A 361 -13.65 -130.11 55.12
CA GLU A 361 -12.29 -129.61 55.36
C GLU A 361 -12.21 -128.86 56.69
N ALA A 362 -13.24 -128.12 57.11
CA ALA A 362 -13.28 -127.52 58.45
C ALA A 362 -13.31 -128.59 59.56
N GLU A 363 -14.08 -129.67 59.39
CA GLU A 363 -14.08 -130.80 60.33
C GLU A 363 -12.76 -131.60 60.27
N ALA A 364 -12.21 -131.82 59.08
CA ALA A 364 -10.90 -132.46 58.92
C ALA A 364 -9.75 -131.61 59.49
N ILE A 365 -9.81 -130.28 59.41
CA ILE A 365 -8.89 -129.34 60.05
C ILE A 365 -9.09 -129.31 61.57
N LYS A 366 -10.32 -129.51 62.08
CA LYS A 366 -10.58 -129.67 63.51
C LYS A 366 -9.98 -130.98 64.05
N ALA A 367 -10.14 -132.07 63.30
CA ALA A 367 -9.52 -133.36 63.60
C ALA A 367 -7.99 -133.30 63.51
N LYS A 368 -7.44 -132.65 62.46
CA LYS A 368 -6.01 -132.34 62.37
C LYS A 368 -5.53 -131.44 63.49
N GLY A 369 -6.29 -130.45 63.93
CA GLY A 369 -5.91 -129.56 65.03
C GLY A 369 -5.75 -130.31 66.35
N LEU A 370 -6.63 -131.28 66.62
CA LEU A 370 -6.51 -132.19 67.77
C LEU A 370 -5.32 -133.16 67.61
N ALA A 371 -5.17 -133.78 66.44
CA ALA A 371 -4.05 -134.69 66.17
C ALA A 371 -2.68 -133.97 66.15
N GLU A 372 -2.63 -132.72 65.69
CA GLU A 372 -1.43 -131.88 65.70
C GLU A 372 -1.16 -131.29 67.09
N ALA A 373 -2.16 -131.16 67.97
CA ALA A 373 -1.92 -130.86 69.38
C ALA A 373 -1.25 -132.06 70.08
N GLU A 374 -1.83 -133.27 69.96
CA GLU A 374 -1.19 -134.49 70.49
C GLU A 374 0.19 -134.75 69.86
N ALA A 375 0.37 -134.43 68.57
CA ALA A 375 1.66 -134.55 67.91
C ALA A 375 2.64 -133.44 68.32
N LYS A 376 2.19 -132.25 68.74
CA LYS A 376 3.05 -131.16 69.22
C LYS A 376 3.48 -131.33 70.69
N ASP A 377 2.66 -131.93 71.54
CA ASP A 377 3.11 -132.38 72.87
C ASP A 377 4.18 -133.47 72.72
N LYS A 378 3.97 -134.45 71.81
CA LYS A 378 5.00 -135.44 71.46
C LYS A 378 6.21 -134.82 70.73
N LEU A 379 6.02 -133.71 70.00
CA LEU A 379 7.11 -132.93 69.42
C LEU A 379 7.92 -132.22 70.52
N ALA A 380 7.31 -131.77 71.61
CA ALA A 380 8.02 -131.20 72.75
C ALA A 380 8.88 -132.26 73.48
N GLU A 381 8.38 -133.49 73.66
CA GLU A 381 9.19 -134.61 74.18
C GLU A 381 10.31 -135.06 73.21
N ALA A 382 10.14 -134.82 71.91
CA ALA A 382 11.15 -135.11 70.88
C ALA A 382 12.19 -133.98 70.71
N MET A 383 11.78 -132.72 70.81
CA MET A 383 12.62 -131.52 70.69
C MET A 383 13.64 -131.37 71.82
N ALA A 384 13.49 -132.11 72.93
CA ALA A 384 14.44 -132.14 74.05
C ALA A 384 15.84 -132.72 73.72
N LYS A 385 16.25 -132.80 72.43
CA LYS A 385 17.34 -133.68 71.95
C LYS A 385 18.25 -133.07 70.87
N TYR A 386 17.77 -132.81 69.64
CA TYR A 386 18.67 -132.61 68.49
C TYR A 386 18.24 -131.55 67.45
N GLY A 387 19.06 -130.51 67.30
CA GLY A 387 19.58 -130.00 66.01
C GLY A 387 18.71 -129.07 65.13
N GLU A 388 19.17 -127.83 64.91
CA GLU A 388 18.57 -126.84 63.99
C GLU A 388 19.61 -126.18 63.07
N ALA A 389 19.27 -125.95 61.78
CA ALA A 389 19.99 -125.04 60.88
C ALA A 389 19.22 -124.65 59.59
N ALA A 390 19.29 -123.35 59.24
CA ALA A 390 19.28 -122.74 57.89
C ALA A 390 18.10 -122.89 56.89
N ILE A 391 17.31 -121.80 56.74
CA ILE A 391 16.55 -121.42 55.52
C ILE A 391 16.56 -119.88 55.41
N VAL A 392 17.00 -119.26 54.30
CA VAL A 392 17.06 -117.77 54.17
C VAL A 392 16.79 -117.17 52.75
N GLU A 393 17.41 -117.67 51.68
CA GLU A 393 17.85 -116.80 50.54
C GLU A 393 16.81 -116.31 49.50
N MET A 394 15.50 -116.36 49.77
CA MET A 394 14.47 -116.33 48.71
C MET A 394 13.96 -114.94 48.24
N VAL A 395 14.56 -113.81 48.64
CA VAL A 395 13.83 -112.51 48.68
C VAL A 395 14.24 -111.44 47.64
N VAL A 396 15.45 -111.50 47.05
CA VAL A 396 16.14 -110.28 46.53
C VAL A 396 15.59 -109.67 45.23
N ASN A 397 15.04 -110.45 44.29
CA ASN A 397 15.06 -110.09 42.86
C ASN A 397 13.91 -109.22 42.30
N ARG A 398 13.04 -108.61 43.13
CA ARG A 398 11.73 -108.06 42.67
C ARG A 398 11.52 -106.54 42.81
N LEU A 399 12.61 -105.78 42.96
CA LEU A 399 12.59 -104.35 43.28
C LEU A 399 12.67 -103.33 42.10
N PRO A 400 13.31 -103.61 40.94
CA PRO A 400 13.59 -102.56 39.93
C PRO A 400 12.38 -101.90 39.26
N ASP A 401 11.31 -102.67 38.98
CA ASP A 401 10.22 -102.24 38.07
C ASP A 401 9.42 -101.03 38.58
N VAL A 402 9.49 -100.73 39.88
CA VAL A 402 8.77 -99.62 40.52
C VAL A 402 9.42 -98.25 40.22
N MET A 403 10.71 -98.21 39.90
CA MET A 403 11.47 -96.94 39.81
C MET A 403 11.29 -96.17 38.50
N LYS A 404 10.84 -96.82 37.42
CA LYS A 404 10.89 -96.23 36.07
C LYS A 404 9.77 -95.25 35.78
N GLU A 405 8.58 -95.49 36.33
CA GLU A 405 7.36 -94.73 36.04
C GLU A 405 7.27 -93.38 36.80
N VAL A 406 8.22 -93.11 37.71
CA VAL A 406 8.18 -91.98 38.65
C VAL A 406 8.85 -90.71 38.08
N ALA A 407 9.71 -90.84 37.05
CA ALA A 407 10.61 -89.76 36.64
C ALA A 407 10.01 -88.71 35.69
N SER A 408 9.02 -89.07 34.86
CA SER A 408 8.54 -88.25 33.74
C SER A 408 8.05 -86.82 34.08
N PRO A 409 7.46 -86.50 35.25
CA PRO A 409 6.95 -85.15 35.52
C PRO A 409 8.01 -84.09 35.87
N LEU A 410 9.29 -84.43 35.98
CA LEU A 410 10.33 -83.54 36.53
C LEU A 410 11.15 -82.74 35.50
N GLU A 411 10.97 -82.99 34.20
CA GLU A 411 11.91 -82.51 33.16
C GLU A 411 11.60 -81.10 32.59
N GLN A 412 10.64 -80.34 33.16
CA GLN A 412 10.09 -79.17 32.43
C GLN A 412 9.69 -77.90 33.23
N ILE A 413 10.05 -77.74 34.51
CA ILE A 413 9.92 -76.44 35.23
C ILE A 413 11.11 -76.24 36.17
N ASP A 414 11.96 -75.25 35.89
CA ASP A 414 13.30 -75.13 36.54
C ASP A 414 13.51 -73.87 37.42
N LYS A 415 12.55 -72.95 37.52
CA LYS A 415 12.53 -72.00 38.66
C LYS A 415 11.19 -71.30 38.94
N LEU A 416 10.74 -71.45 40.18
CA LEU A 416 9.80 -70.54 40.86
C LEU A 416 10.30 -70.38 42.31
N THR A 417 10.27 -69.17 42.86
CA THR A 417 10.55 -68.97 44.29
C THR A 417 9.76 -67.78 44.80
N VAL A 418 8.90 -68.03 45.79
CA VAL A 418 8.13 -67.03 46.54
C VAL A 418 8.46 -67.23 48.01
N ILE A 419 8.67 -66.14 48.74
CA ILE A 419 8.78 -66.15 50.21
C ILE A 419 7.80 -65.09 50.74
N ASP A 420 6.74 -65.58 51.38
CA ASP A 420 5.79 -64.79 52.17
C ASP A 420 6.27 -64.75 53.63
N ASN A 421 5.88 -63.72 54.38
CA ASN A 421 6.17 -63.60 55.82
C ASN A 421 5.00 -63.01 56.65
N GLY A 422 3.78 -63.47 56.38
CA GLY A 422 2.77 -63.73 57.42
C GLY A 422 1.88 -62.56 57.88
N GLY A 423 0.55 -62.73 57.79
CA GLY A 423 -0.39 -61.64 58.13
C GLY A 423 -1.87 -61.96 58.41
N SER A 424 -2.29 -63.23 58.52
CA SER A 424 -3.64 -63.70 58.93
C SER A 424 -4.87 -63.40 58.01
N GLN A 425 -5.74 -64.42 57.87
CA GLN A 425 -7.10 -64.42 57.30
C GLN A 425 -7.32 -64.05 55.80
N GLY A 426 -8.21 -64.82 55.13
CA GLY A 426 -8.82 -64.47 53.84
C GLY A 426 -7.90 -64.60 52.61
N ALA A 427 -7.89 -65.68 51.84
CA ALA A 427 -8.95 -66.16 50.95
C ALA A 427 -9.45 -65.12 49.90
N SER A 428 -9.43 -65.53 48.62
CA SER A 428 -10.13 -64.92 47.48
C SER A 428 -9.66 -63.55 46.95
N LYS A 429 -8.63 -63.54 46.08
CA LYS A 429 -8.55 -62.58 44.94
C LYS A 429 -7.63 -62.92 43.75
N VAL A 430 -7.23 -64.19 43.57
CA VAL A 430 -6.53 -64.64 42.34
C VAL A 430 -7.41 -64.47 41.08
N SER A 431 -8.74 -64.45 41.25
CA SER A 431 -9.78 -64.26 40.22
C SER A 431 -9.84 -62.85 39.59
N LYS A 432 -8.70 -62.18 39.41
CA LYS A 432 -8.58 -60.93 38.63
C LYS A 432 -7.54 -60.96 37.50
N ILE A 433 -6.68 -61.98 37.42
CA ILE A 433 -5.82 -62.20 36.25
C ILE A 433 -6.54 -63.13 35.25
N VAL A 434 -7.76 -62.72 34.91
CA VAL A 434 -8.61 -63.26 33.82
C VAL A 434 -8.94 -62.12 32.83
N THR A 435 -8.52 -60.88 33.13
CA THR A 435 -9.10 -59.66 32.55
C THR A 435 -8.24 -59.04 31.44
N ASP A 436 -6.92 -59.21 31.46
CA ASP A 436 -6.00 -58.37 30.66
C ASP A 436 -5.51 -59.00 29.35
N VAL A 437 -5.91 -60.24 29.02
CA VAL A 437 -5.39 -61.00 27.85
C VAL A 437 -6.42 -61.15 26.72
N ALA A 438 -7.69 -60.78 26.94
CA ALA A 438 -8.78 -60.89 25.96
C ALA A 438 -9.36 -59.53 25.51
N ALA A 439 -8.69 -58.41 25.81
CA ALA A 439 -9.19 -57.05 25.57
C ALA A 439 -9.36 -56.66 24.08
N ASN A 440 -8.81 -57.44 23.15
CA ASN A 440 -8.83 -57.16 21.70
C ASN A 440 -10.22 -57.38 21.04
N GLY A 441 -11.25 -57.79 21.79
CA GLY A 441 -12.61 -57.96 21.25
C GLY A 441 -13.33 -56.66 20.88
N PHE A 442 -12.86 -55.50 21.35
CA PHE A 442 -13.54 -54.21 21.14
C PHE A 442 -13.23 -53.54 19.79
N GLU A 443 -12.20 -53.99 19.06
CA GLU A 443 -11.83 -53.41 17.77
C GLU A 443 -12.88 -53.76 16.69
N VAL A 444 -13.36 -55.01 16.69
CA VAL A 444 -14.36 -55.54 15.74
C VAL A 444 -15.74 -54.88 15.87
N LEU A 445 -16.12 -54.39 17.06
CA LEU A 445 -17.41 -53.73 17.28
C LEU A 445 -17.50 -52.33 16.64
N LYS A 446 -16.35 -51.68 16.40
CA LYS A 446 -16.30 -50.37 15.75
C LYS A 446 -16.68 -50.46 14.26
N ASP A 447 -16.11 -51.43 13.56
CA ASP A 447 -16.36 -51.68 12.14
C ASP A 447 -17.80 -52.12 11.83
N LEU A 448 -18.46 -52.77 12.78
CA LEU A 448 -19.83 -53.28 12.64
C LEU A 448 -20.93 -52.29 13.06
N THR A 449 -20.60 -51.13 13.66
CA THR A 449 -21.63 -50.20 14.19
C THR A 449 -21.44 -48.73 13.81
N GLY A 450 -20.26 -48.31 13.33
CA GLY A 450 -20.07 -47.01 12.67
C GLY A 450 -20.15 -45.75 13.56
N ILE A 451 -20.22 -45.89 14.89
CA ILE A 451 -20.31 -44.76 15.84
C ILE A 451 -19.00 -44.64 16.63
N ASP A 452 -18.19 -43.63 16.33
CA ASP A 452 -16.87 -43.44 16.96
C ASP A 452 -16.94 -42.63 18.26
N LEU A 453 -17.16 -43.32 19.38
CA LEU A 453 -17.26 -42.71 20.72
C LEU A 453 -16.01 -41.93 21.15
N SER A 454 -14.84 -42.18 20.55
CA SER A 454 -13.61 -41.43 20.80
C SER A 454 -13.71 -39.95 20.38
N SER A 455 -14.46 -39.69 19.30
CA SER A 455 -14.70 -38.35 18.74
C SER A 455 -15.66 -37.51 19.60
N ALA A 456 -16.52 -38.14 20.39
CA ALA A 456 -17.41 -37.45 21.32
C ALA A 456 -16.66 -36.87 22.53
N LEU A 457 -15.60 -37.53 22.99
CA LEU A 457 -14.88 -37.15 24.21
C LEU A 457 -13.78 -36.10 23.98
N LYS A 458 -13.10 -36.12 22.83
CA LYS A 458 -12.03 -35.16 22.51
C LYS A 458 -12.50 -33.72 22.25
N ASN A 459 -13.77 -33.52 21.93
CA ASN A 459 -14.34 -32.18 21.72
C ASN A 459 -14.69 -31.43 23.03
N PHE A 460 -14.46 -32.04 24.21
CA PHE A 460 -14.86 -31.46 25.50
C PHE A 460 -13.69 -31.00 26.39
N VAL A 461 -12.43 -31.10 25.94
CA VAL A 461 -11.24 -30.73 26.75
C VAL A 461 -10.19 -29.96 25.93
N ASN A 462 -9.93 -28.73 26.37
CA ASN A 462 -8.74 -27.90 26.10
C ASN A 462 -8.29 -27.69 24.65
N LYS A 463 -9.03 -26.81 23.98
CA LYS A 463 -8.46 -25.75 23.13
C LYS A 463 -7.50 -24.88 23.96
N ASP A 464 -6.20 -24.83 23.63
CA ASP A 464 -5.38 -23.60 23.53
C ASP A 464 -3.87 -23.83 23.23
N ASN A 465 -3.28 -22.88 22.48
CA ASN A 465 -1.86 -22.47 22.38
C ASN A 465 -0.73 -23.34 21.74
N LEU A 466 -0.30 -22.84 20.56
CA LEU A 466 1.08 -22.49 20.16
C LEU A 466 2.14 -23.59 19.85
N ASN A 467 3.30 -23.14 19.34
CA ASN A 467 4.09 -23.84 18.32
C ASN A 467 5.58 -24.09 18.68
N ILE A 468 5.91 -25.37 18.95
CA ILE A 468 7.17 -26.12 18.68
C ILE A 468 8.52 -25.68 19.31
N ASN A 469 9.37 -26.69 19.54
CA ASN A 469 10.63 -26.75 20.32
C ASN A 469 11.94 -26.47 19.52
N PRO A 470 13.11 -26.36 20.20
CA PRO A 470 14.43 -26.09 19.60
C PRO A 470 15.37 -27.32 19.45
N SER A 471 16.61 -27.07 18.97
CA SER A 471 17.79 -27.97 18.85
C SER A 471 17.77 -29.00 17.69
N SER A 472 18.87 -29.44 17.06
CA SER A 472 20.33 -29.09 17.07
C SER A 472 20.99 -29.59 15.74
N ILE A 473 22.21 -29.25 15.30
CA ILE A 473 23.51 -29.92 15.62
C ILE A 473 24.70 -29.32 14.79
N ILE A 474 25.89 -29.18 15.42
CA ILE A 474 27.30 -29.14 14.90
C ILE A 474 27.80 -28.07 13.87
N ASN A 475 28.85 -27.36 14.32
CA ASN A 475 30.14 -26.89 13.72
C ASN A 475 30.31 -26.76 12.17
N GLU A 476 31.15 -25.88 11.57
CA GLU A 476 32.29 -25.01 12.00
C GLU A 476 32.54 -23.95 10.85
N VAL A 477 33.50 -23.00 10.78
CA VAL A 477 34.76 -22.64 11.48
C VAL A 477 34.94 -21.10 11.58
N SER A 478 35.37 -20.61 12.76
CA SER A 478 36.09 -19.35 13.15
C SER A 478 35.80 -17.93 12.57
N PRO A 479 36.12 -16.84 13.33
CA PRO A 479 35.62 -15.47 13.07
C PRO A 479 36.71 -14.36 13.05
N ASN A 480 36.29 -13.08 12.98
CA ASN A 480 36.87 -11.82 13.58
C ASN A 480 36.48 -10.58 12.73
N LEU A 481 36.42 -9.33 13.23
CA LEU A 481 36.53 -8.76 14.59
C LEU A 481 35.69 -7.45 14.70
N SER A 482 35.80 -6.72 15.82
CA SER A 482 34.95 -5.57 16.20
C SER A 482 35.64 -4.19 16.08
N GLU A 483 34.79 -3.14 16.05
CA GLU A 483 35.05 -1.72 16.37
C GLU A 483 35.90 -0.81 15.45
N LYS A 484 35.44 0.46 15.36
CA LYS A 484 36.16 1.76 15.17
C LYS A 484 37.24 1.85 14.07
N ASP A 485 37.26 2.85 13.19
CA ASP A 485 37.35 4.26 13.56
C ASP A 485 37.16 5.30 12.39
N ILE A 486 37.18 6.60 12.74
CA ILE A 486 37.63 7.79 11.95
C ILE A 486 37.00 8.13 10.56
N ARG A 487 36.10 9.13 10.60
CA ARG A 487 36.03 10.40 9.81
C ARG A 487 36.69 10.57 8.39
N SER A 488 35.80 10.79 7.41
CA SER A 488 35.60 12.06 6.64
C SER A 488 36.36 12.42 5.34
N LYS A 489 35.60 13.15 4.48
CA LYS A 489 35.94 14.20 3.48
C LYS A 489 36.38 13.84 2.03
N ALA A 490 35.73 14.55 1.10
CA ALA A 490 36.19 14.98 -0.25
C ALA A 490 36.40 13.87 -1.31
N ASN A 491 36.28 14.08 -2.63
CA ASN A 491 35.65 15.13 -3.46
C ASN A 491 35.51 14.55 -4.90
N SER A 492 34.34 14.62 -5.56
CA SER A 492 34.01 15.51 -6.70
C SER A 492 34.64 15.19 -8.07
N ALA A 493 33.88 15.39 -9.16
CA ALA A 493 34.25 15.22 -10.59
C ALA A 493 34.42 13.74 -11.02
N ASN A 494 34.21 13.29 -12.28
CA ASN A 494 33.69 13.86 -13.54
C ASN A 494 33.37 12.67 -14.51
N ASN A 495 32.67 12.74 -15.67
CA ASN A 495 31.93 13.81 -16.37
C ASN A 495 30.87 13.24 -17.36
N GLU A 496 30.04 14.12 -17.95
CA GLU A 496 29.43 14.11 -19.31
C GLU A 496 28.99 12.80 -20.03
N ASN A 497 27.69 12.73 -20.38
CA ASN A 497 27.12 12.77 -21.76
C ASN A 497 25.68 12.18 -21.80
N ALA A 498 24.72 12.60 -22.64
CA ALA A 498 24.51 13.79 -23.48
C ALA A 498 23.07 13.79 -24.08
N ILE A 499 22.75 14.79 -24.93
CA ILE A 499 21.63 14.86 -25.93
C ILE A 499 20.22 15.18 -25.34
N GLU A 500 19.64 16.39 -25.46
CA GLU A 500 18.98 17.10 -26.62
C GLU A 500 17.42 17.05 -26.45
N ILE A 501 16.49 17.86 -27.02
CA ILE A 501 16.44 18.71 -28.23
C ILE A 501 15.44 19.90 -28.05
N THR A 502 15.73 21.10 -28.61
CA THR A 502 14.79 22.23 -28.99
C THR A 502 13.98 22.99 -27.89
N ASN A 503 13.49 24.24 -28.09
CA ASN A 503 13.47 25.12 -29.29
C ASN A 503 13.51 26.64 -28.99
N LEU A 504 13.93 27.41 -30.02
CA LEU A 504 13.66 28.81 -30.41
C LEU A 504 12.85 29.77 -29.49
N GLU A 505 13.34 31.02 -29.32
CA GLU A 505 12.90 32.17 -30.16
C GLU A 505 13.90 33.36 -30.09
N GLU A 506 13.72 34.40 -30.92
CA GLU A 506 14.71 35.42 -31.31
C GLU A 506 14.02 36.79 -31.62
N ILE A 507 14.80 37.85 -31.91
CA ILE A 507 14.44 39.12 -32.61
C ILE A 507 14.01 40.34 -31.74
N ASP A 508 14.74 41.46 -31.98
CA ASP A 508 14.53 42.93 -31.77
C ASP A 508 13.99 43.46 -30.41
N ASP A 509 14.31 44.69 -29.96
CA ASP A 509 14.88 45.92 -30.58
C ASP A 509 16.00 46.52 -29.68
#